data_AF-V9KRY7-F1
#
_entry.id   AF-V9KRY7-F1
#
_cell.length_a   1.000
_cell.length_b   1.000
_cell.length_c   1.000
_cell.angle_alpha   90.00
_cell.angle_beta   90.00
_cell.angle_gamma   90.00
#
_symmetry.space_group_name_H-M   'P 1'
#
loop_
_entity.id
_entity.type
_entity.pdbx_description
1 polymer ?
#
loop_
_entity_poly.entity_id
_entity_poly.type
_entity_poly.pdbx_seq_one_letter_code
_entity_poly.pdbx_strand_id
1 'polypeptide(L)'
;MKTFYFAMMICFVNPACVLGGRLGNKSQGVQKAHFATSDDVNLIAYGLLQLGQALKHHVDGTRVEIDAIVEKLDVYNSSFIQLEGQARDLESGGEALKVKSQTLELQDQELHKISTDLRDKLTQLLQERQLFVSKVEALEGKLERMLGRKTGVNESGDPSLHRAAAEAHRLSADELLALVEEQQQQINEQSEQIQHLLGKVLNREAREHVKLRKKLKGNNSSADQQNPREAARADSDCQQIFRRGERTSGIYSIQPKGSQPFKTYCQMTPESGWTMIQRRIDGSEDFDRPWLDYKTGFGDLSGEFWLGLENFYQIARQGKYLLQIKLQDWKNNTSWIEYTFRLSGEDNGYTLQIGQMVTGDLPSAMSECKDVPFSTSDRDNDLHSAINCAQKHSGGWWFSACGEANLNGKYFSTRIARRPDRKKGILWKTWKSSYYSFKSTLLMVRPATSLN
;
A
#
# COMPACT_ATOMS: atom_id res chain seq x y z
N MET A 1 -8.97 60.84 -18.82
CA MET A 1 -9.35 61.95 -17.91
C MET A 1 -8.33 63.12 -17.93
N LYS A 2 -7.75 63.47 -19.10
CA LYS A 2 -6.79 64.59 -19.25
C LYS A 2 -7.10 65.53 -20.42
N THR A 3 -8.27 65.40 -21.04
CA THR A 3 -8.67 66.18 -22.23
C THR A 3 -9.93 67.01 -22.05
N PHE A 4 -10.58 66.97 -20.88
CA PHE A 4 -11.78 67.75 -20.59
C PHE A 4 -11.55 69.02 -19.75
N TYR A 5 -10.34 69.21 -19.20
CA TYR A 5 -10.00 70.36 -18.35
C TYR A 5 -9.48 71.59 -19.12
N PHE A 6 -9.34 71.53 -20.45
CA PHE A 6 -8.71 72.60 -21.23
C PHE A 6 -9.70 73.57 -21.90
N ALA A 7 -11.00 73.27 -21.91
CA ALA A 7 -12.00 74.05 -22.66
C ALA A 7 -12.74 75.13 -21.84
N MET A 8 -12.50 75.24 -20.52
CA MET A 8 -13.25 76.16 -19.65
C MET A 8 -12.40 77.32 -19.08
N MET A 9 -11.20 77.55 -19.60
CA MET A 9 -10.21 78.51 -19.08
C MET A 9 -9.76 79.56 -20.10
N ILE A 10 -10.59 79.87 -21.11
CA ILE A 10 -10.34 81.00 -22.03
C ILE A 10 -11.68 81.64 -22.34
N CYS A 11 -12.10 82.65 -21.56
CA CYS A 11 -13.00 83.75 -21.98
C CYS A 11 -13.40 84.73 -20.84
N PHE A 12 -12.58 84.93 -19.80
CA PHE A 12 -12.83 86.02 -18.83
C PHE A 12 -11.55 86.76 -18.42
N VAL A 13 -10.74 87.21 -19.39
CA VAL A 13 -9.81 88.33 -19.18
C VAL A 13 -9.69 89.17 -20.47
N ASN A 14 -10.62 90.12 -20.62
CA ASN A 14 -10.47 91.45 -21.26
C ASN A 14 -10.12 91.57 -22.78
N PRO A 15 -10.25 92.76 -23.41
CA PRO A 15 -11.14 92.98 -24.54
C PRO A 15 -10.39 93.40 -25.82
N ALA A 16 -11.15 93.63 -26.90
CA ALA A 16 -10.71 94.13 -28.21
C ALA A 16 -10.15 93.08 -29.18
N CYS A 17 -10.95 92.73 -30.18
CA CYS A 17 -10.51 92.95 -31.56
C CYS A 17 -11.72 93.10 -32.49
N VAL A 18 -11.78 94.30 -33.05
CA VAL A 18 -12.68 94.77 -34.11
C VAL A 18 -12.12 94.32 -35.46
N LEU A 19 -12.97 93.82 -36.36
CA LEU A 19 -12.91 93.89 -37.83
C LEU A 19 -14.27 93.34 -38.31
N GLY A 20 -15.17 94.03 -39.00
CA GLY A 20 -15.01 95.09 -39.99
C GLY A 20 -15.71 94.63 -41.28
N GLY A 21 -17.02 94.87 -41.41
CA GLY A 21 -17.83 94.47 -42.57
C GLY A 21 -19.19 95.17 -42.64
N ARG A 22 -19.20 96.36 -43.24
CA ARG A 22 -20.37 97.18 -43.68
C ARG A 22 -20.90 96.55 -45.00
N LEU A 23 -22.17 96.54 -45.43
CA LEU A 23 -23.36 97.38 -45.30
C LEU A 23 -24.62 96.52 -45.58
N GLY A 24 -25.74 96.83 -44.95
CA GLY A 24 -27.05 96.24 -45.27
C GLY A 24 -28.14 96.66 -44.29
N ASN A 25 -28.53 97.93 -44.37
CA ASN A 25 -29.47 98.58 -43.46
C ASN A 25 -30.91 98.04 -43.64
N LYS A 26 -31.52 97.50 -42.58
CA LYS A 26 -32.98 97.58 -42.34
C LYS A 26 -33.26 97.55 -40.84
N SER A 27 -34.09 98.50 -40.45
CA SER A 27 -34.47 98.90 -39.11
C SER A 27 -35.38 97.91 -38.36
N GLN A 28 -35.34 98.03 -37.03
CA GLN A 28 -36.36 97.73 -36.02
C GLN A 28 -36.14 96.48 -35.15
N GLY A 29 -36.18 96.73 -33.84
CA GLY A 29 -36.38 95.72 -32.80
C GLY A 29 -35.12 95.44 -31.97
N VAL A 30 -34.83 96.31 -31.00
CA VAL A 30 -34.02 95.88 -29.83
C VAL A 30 -34.85 94.80 -29.13
N GLN A 31 -34.52 93.53 -29.35
CA GLN A 31 -35.01 92.45 -28.49
C GLN A 31 -34.44 92.72 -27.10
N LYS A 32 -35.31 93.07 -26.14
CA LYS A 32 -34.96 93.02 -24.72
C LYS A 32 -34.48 91.60 -24.45
N ALA A 33 -33.20 91.45 -24.11
CA ALA A 33 -32.69 90.20 -23.59
C ALA A 33 -33.50 89.86 -22.34
N HIS A 34 -34.30 88.80 -22.42
CA HIS A 34 -35.03 88.29 -21.27
C HIS A 34 -34.02 87.48 -20.47
N PHE A 35 -33.43 88.12 -19.45
CA PHE A 35 -32.53 87.42 -18.54
C PHE A 35 -33.36 86.43 -17.71
N ALA A 36 -32.91 85.18 -17.66
CA ALA A 36 -33.50 84.15 -16.81
C ALA A 36 -33.55 84.66 -15.37
N THR A 37 -34.66 84.39 -14.68
CA THR A 37 -34.78 84.79 -13.27
C THR A 37 -33.79 83.97 -12.43
N SER A 38 -33.40 84.48 -11.25
CA SER A 38 -32.47 83.76 -10.37
C SER A 38 -33.00 82.36 -10.01
N ASP A 39 -34.32 82.19 -9.98
CA ASP A 39 -34.97 80.92 -9.69
C ASP A 39 -34.83 79.93 -10.86
N ASP A 40 -34.93 80.40 -12.11
CA ASP A 40 -34.70 79.58 -13.31
C ASP A 40 -33.24 79.09 -13.39
N VAL A 41 -32.29 79.98 -13.07
CA VAL A 41 -30.86 79.63 -13.05
C VAL A 41 -30.55 78.64 -11.94
N ASN A 42 -31.13 78.82 -10.75
CA ASN A 42 -30.98 77.89 -9.64
C ASN A 42 -31.60 76.52 -9.96
N LEU A 43 -32.78 76.49 -10.56
CA LEU A 43 -33.44 75.24 -10.96
C LEU A 43 -32.59 74.45 -11.96
N ILE A 44 -32.03 75.13 -12.97
CA ILE A 44 -31.12 74.51 -13.95
C ILE A 44 -29.84 74.03 -13.27
N ALA A 45 -29.26 74.82 -12.35
CA ALA A 45 -28.07 74.43 -11.61
C ALA A 45 -28.31 73.18 -10.74
N TYR A 46 -29.45 73.09 -10.05
CA TYR A 46 -29.83 71.90 -9.28
C TYR A 46 -30.08 70.69 -10.18
N GLY A 47 -30.76 70.87 -11.33
CA GLY A 47 -30.98 69.79 -12.30
C GLY A 47 -29.68 69.24 -12.88
N LEU A 48 -28.74 70.11 -13.24
CA LEU A 48 -27.42 69.73 -13.73
C LEU A 48 -26.58 69.04 -12.65
N LEU A 49 -26.68 69.48 -11.40
CA LEU A 49 -26.00 68.85 -10.26
C LEU A 49 -26.53 67.43 -10.01
N GLN A 50 -27.86 67.25 -10.00
CA GLN A 50 -28.48 65.93 -9.85
C GLN A 50 -28.11 64.99 -10.99
N LEU A 51 -28.09 65.50 -12.23
CA LEU A 51 -27.68 64.70 -13.39
C LEU A 51 -26.20 64.30 -13.29
N GLY A 52 -25.33 65.21 -12.85
CA GLY A 52 -23.91 64.93 -12.59
C GLY A 52 -23.71 63.87 -11.50
N GLN A 53 -24.50 63.93 -10.43
CA GLN A 53 -24.47 62.92 -9.36
C GLN A 53 -24.96 61.55 -9.84
N ALA A 54 -26.05 61.50 -10.61
CA ALA A 54 -26.57 60.26 -11.18
C ALA A 54 -25.57 59.63 -12.17
N LEU A 55 -24.94 60.45 -13.03
CA LEU A 55 -23.93 59.98 -13.98
C LEU A 55 -22.70 59.42 -13.24
N LYS A 56 -22.25 60.11 -12.18
CA LYS A 56 -21.14 59.63 -11.34
C LYS A 56 -21.46 58.28 -10.72
N HIS A 57 -22.65 58.12 -10.13
CA HIS A 57 -23.06 56.86 -9.51
C HIS A 57 -23.11 55.72 -10.54
N HIS A 58 -23.58 55.99 -11.76
CA HIS A 58 -23.59 55.00 -12.84
C HIS A 58 -22.17 54.60 -13.29
N VAL A 59 -21.25 55.56 -13.42
CA VAL A 59 -19.84 55.30 -13.76
C VAL A 59 -19.15 54.51 -12.64
N ASP A 60 -19.40 54.85 -11.39
CA ASP A 60 -18.83 54.12 -10.25
C ASP A 60 -19.39 52.68 -10.18
N GLY A 61 -20.70 52.49 -10.43
CA GLY A 61 -21.32 51.17 -10.49
C GLY A 61 -20.78 50.29 -11.63
N THR A 62 -20.70 50.84 -12.84
CA THR A 62 -20.14 50.13 -14.00
C THR A 62 -18.66 49.77 -13.83
N ARG A 63 -17.88 50.62 -13.14
CA ARG A 63 -16.50 50.30 -12.79
C ARG A 63 -16.40 49.09 -11.87
N VAL A 64 -17.24 49.00 -10.84
CA VAL A 64 -17.27 47.85 -9.93
C VAL A 64 -17.64 46.56 -10.67
N GLU A 65 -18.60 46.62 -11.60
CA GLU A 65 -18.96 45.48 -12.44
C GLU A 65 -17.82 45.03 -13.36
N ILE A 66 -17.10 45.98 -13.97
CA ILE A 66 -15.93 45.69 -14.81
C ILE A 66 -14.81 45.07 -13.98
N ASP A 67 -14.51 45.61 -12.80
CA ASP A 67 -13.48 45.07 -11.91
C ASP A 67 -13.81 43.62 -11.50
N ALA A 68 -15.08 43.32 -11.21
CA ALA A 68 -15.54 41.97 -10.91
C ALA A 68 -15.44 41.00 -12.11
N ILE A 69 -15.62 41.50 -13.34
CA ILE A 69 -15.44 40.70 -14.56
C ILE A 69 -13.96 40.39 -14.79
N VAL A 70 -13.07 41.37 -14.60
CA VAL A 70 -11.63 41.20 -14.75
C VAL A 70 -11.11 40.17 -13.74
N GLU A 71 -11.51 40.26 -12.48
CA GLU A 71 -11.13 39.29 -11.45
C GLU A 71 -11.57 37.86 -11.81
N LYS A 72 -12.78 37.69 -12.34
CA LYS A 72 -13.25 36.38 -12.84
C LYS A 72 -12.41 35.90 -14.02
N LEU A 73 -12.03 36.78 -14.94
CA LEU A 73 -11.18 36.44 -16.09
C LEU A 73 -9.78 35.97 -15.66
N ASP A 74 -9.20 36.60 -14.64
CA ASP A 74 -7.90 36.22 -14.09
C ASP A 74 -7.93 34.83 -13.44
N VAL A 75 -9.02 34.51 -12.73
CA VAL A 75 -9.25 33.16 -12.18
C VAL A 75 -9.35 32.14 -13.29
N TYR A 76 -10.15 32.41 -14.35
CA TYR A 76 -10.26 31.50 -15.49
C TYR A 76 -8.94 31.30 -16.22
N ASN A 77 -8.16 32.36 -16.42
CA ASN A 77 -6.85 32.28 -17.06
C ASN A 77 -5.87 31.42 -16.24
N SER A 78 -5.87 31.59 -14.91
CA SER A 78 -5.05 30.79 -14.01
C SER A 78 -5.45 29.31 -14.02
N SER A 79 -6.75 29.02 -13.99
CA SER A 79 -7.27 27.65 -14.11
C SER A 79 -6.92 27.02 -15.46
N PHE A 80 -6.93 27.80 -16.54
CA PHE A 80 -6.58 27.32 -17.87
C PHE A 80 -5.10 26.91 -17.96
N ILE A 81 -4.19 27.74 -17.44
CA ILE A 81 -2.75 27.40 -17.38
C ILE A 81 -2.53 26.14 -16.54
N GLN A 82 -3.24 25.99 -15.42
CA GLN A 82 -3.15 24.80 -14.58
C GLN A 82 -3.62 23.54 -15.30
N LEU A 83 -4.75 23.61 -16.02
CA LEU A 83 -5.27 22.51 -16.82
C LEU A 83 -4.34 22.14 -17.98
N GLU A 84 -3.71 23.12 -18.62
CA GLU A 84 -2.72 22.88 -19.67
C GLU A 84 -1.47 22.17 -19.13
N GLY A 85 -1.01 22.56 -17.93
CA GLY A 85 0.07 21.85 -17.23
C GLY A 85 -0.29 20.40 -16.92
N GLN A 86 -1.48 20.16 -16.36
CA GLN A 86 -1.97 18.82 -16.09
C GLN A 86 -2.12 17.96 -17.36
N ALA A 87 -2.54 18.55 -18.48
CA ALA A 87 -2.65 17.85 -19.75
C ALA A 87 -1.28 17.37 -20.28
N ARG A 88 -0.24 18.22 -20.19
CA ARG A 88 1.14 17.85 -20.58
C ARG A 88 1.72 16.77 -19.67
N ASP A 89 1.46 16.84 -18.37
CA ASP A 89 1.90 15.82 -17.42
C ASP A 89 1.22 14.46 -17.68
N LEU A 90 -0.07 14.46 -18.02
CA LEU A 90 -0.80 13.26 -18.41
C LEU A 90 -0.27 12.65 -19.72
N GLU A 91 0.08 13.48 -20.71
CA GLU A 91 0.65 13.04 -21.98
C GLU A 91 2.03 12.39 -21.78
N SER A 92 2.93 13.05 -21.05
CA SER A 92 4.24 12.48 -20.70
C SER A 92 4.14 11.21 -19.85
N GLY A 93 3.17 11.15 -18.94
CA GLY A 93 2.85 9.95 -18.17
C GLY A 93 2.35 8.80 -19.05
N GLY A 94 1.52 9.12 -20.05
CA GLY A 94 1.01 8.16 -21.04
C GLY A 94 2.10 7.55 -21.90
N GLU A 95 3.06 8.34 -22.38
CA GLU A 95 4.22 7.85 -23.13
C GLU A 95 5.13 6.95 -22.27
N ALA A 96 5.39 7.36 -21.02
CA ALA A 96 6.18 6.56 -20.08
C ALA A 96 5.50 5.22 -19.76
N LEU A 97 4.17 5.21 -19.61
CA LEU A 97 3.37 3.99 -19.42
C LEU A 97 3.42 3.09 -20.66
N LYS A 98 3.37 3.67 -21.87
CA LYS A 98 3.47 2.91 -23.13
C LYS A 98 4.81 2.20 -23.27
N VAL A 99 5.92 2.89 -22.98
CA VAL A 99 7.26 2.27 -23.00
C VAL A 99 7.39 1.17 -21.93
N LYS A 100 6.81 1.40 -20.74
CA LYS A 100 6.80 0.39 -19.67
C LYS A 100 5.96 -0.84 -20.05
N SER A 101 4.81 -0.65 -20.70
CA SER A 101 3.98 -1.75 -21.21
C SER A 101 4.74 -2.61 -22.22
N GLN A 102 5.38 -1.98 -23.21
CA GLN A 102 6.20 -2.69 -24.20
C GLN A 102 7.38 -3.45 -23.56
N THR A 103 7.98 -2.88 -22.53
CA THR A 103 9.06 -3.56 -21.78
C THR A 103 8.54 -4.77 -21.03
N LEU A 104 7.38 -4.65 -20.37
CA LEU A 104 6.74 -5.75 -19.63
C LEU A 104 6.31 -6.88 -20.57
N GLU A 105 5.80 -6.56 -21.76
CA GLU A 105 5.45 -7.56 -22.79
C GLU A 105 6.67 -8.35 -23.25
N LEU A 106 7.80 -7.71 -23.48
CA LEU A 106 9.06 -8.40 -23.83
C LEU A 106 9.57 -9.29 -22.69
N GLN A 107 9.41 -8.84 -21.45
CA GLN A 107 9.79 -9.64 -20.28
C GLN A 107 8.88 -10.87 -20.08
N ASP A 108 7.58 -10.72 -20.34
CA ASP A 108 6.60 -11.82 -20.27
C ASP A 108 6.89 -12.89 -21.31
N GLN A 109 7.22 -12.51 -22.54
CA GLN A 109 7.64 -13.45 -23.59
C GLN A 109 8.88 -14.27 -23.19
N GLU A 110 9.85 -13.63 -22.54
CA GLU A 110 11.06 -14.32 -22.08
C GLU A 110 10.78 -15.27 -20.90
N LEU A 111 9.90 -14.87 -19.97
CA LEU A 111 9.42 -15.75 -18.88
C LEU A 111 8.66 -16.95 -19.44
N HIS A 112 7.83 -16.73 -20.46
CA HIS A 112 7.13 -17.81 -21.12
C HIS A 112 8.13 -18.81 -21.75
N LYS A 113 9.20 -18.32 -22.38
CA LYS A 113 10.25 -19.19 -22.94
C LYS A 113 10.98 -20.02 -21.88
N ILE A 114 11.28 -19.43 -20.72
CA ILE A 114 11.89 -20.14 -19.60
C ILE A 114 10.92 -21.16 -18.99
N SER A 115 9.64 -20.82 -18.88
CA SER A 115 8.60 -21.72 -18.39
C SER A 115 8.42 -22.94 -19.29
N THR A 116 8.48 -22.75 -20.61
CA THR A 116 8.44 -23.87 -21.57
C THR A 116 9.67 -24.75 -21.45
N ASP A 117 10.87 -24.16 -21.34
CA ASP A 117 12.12 -24.91 -21.17
C ASP A 117 12.13 -25.76 -19.88
N LEU A 118 11.62 -25.21 -18.77
CA LEU A 118 11.44 -25.93 -17.52
C LEU A 118 10.44 -27.09 -17.65
N ARG A 119 9.34 -26.89 -18.39
CA ARG A 119 8.34 -27.92 -18.63
C ARG A 119 8.90 -29.06 -19.47
N ASP A 120 9.63 -28.73 -20.52
CA ASP A 120 10.29 -29.70 -21.39
C ASP A 120 11.33 -30.50 -20.58
N LYS A 121 12.12 -29.82 -19.74
CA LYS A 121 13.08 -30.50 -18.86
C LYS A 121 12.40 -31.41 -17.84
N LEU A 122 11.26 -31.00 -17.27
CA LEU A 122 10.49 -31.82 -16.36
C LEU A 122 9.96 -33.09 -17.04
N THR A 123 9.47 -32.98 -18.27
CA THR A 123 9.00 -34.14 -19.03
C THR A 123 10.13 -35.10 -19.37
N GLN A 124 11.32 -34.58 -19.72
CA GLN A 124 12.52 -35.40 -19.91
C GLN A 124 12.88 -36.19 -18.64
N LEU A 125 12.89 -35.54 -17.47
CA LEU A 125 13.22 -36.18 -16.19
C LEU A 125 12.20 -37.26 -15.81
N LEU A 126 10.91 -37.03 -16.08
CA LEU A 126 9.87 -38.04 -15.85
C LEU A 126 10.08 -39.28 -16.74
N GLN A 127 10.53 -39.09 -17.97
CA GLN A 127 10.80 -40.18 -18.90
C GLN A 127 12.06 -40.97 -18.52
N GLU A 128 13.13 -40.29 -18.10
CA GLU A 128 14.35 -40.91 -17.57
C GLU A 128 14.04 -41.72 -16.30
N ARG A 129 13.23 -41.17 -15.39
CA ARG A 129 12.77 -41.88 -14.20
C ARG A 129 11.99 -43.15 -14.55
N GLN A 130 11.08 -43.09 -15.52
CA GLN A 130 10.29 -44.26 -15.90
C GLN A 130 11.18 -45.37 -16.49
N LEU A 131 12.14 -44.99 -17.35
CA LEU A 131 13.13 -45.93 -17.89
C LEU A 131 13.96 -46.58 -16.77
N PHE A 132 14.33 -45.78 -15.76
CA PHE A 132 15.08 -46.27 -14.62
C PHE A 132 14.28 -47.29 -13.80
N VAL A 133 13.01 -47.00 -13.50
CA VAL A 133 12.13 -47.94 -12.79
C VAL A 133 12.07 -49.28 -13.53
N SER A 134 11.90 -49.28 -14.85
CA SER A 134 11.88 -50.52 -15.63
C SER A 134 13.21 -51.29 -15.60
N LYS A 135 14.36 -50.58 -15.54
CA LYS A 135 15.67 -51.23 -15.38
C LYS A 135 15.82 -51.88 -13.99
N VAL A 136 15.32 -51.22 -12.95
CA VAL A 136 15.33 -51.76 -11.58
C VAL A 136 14.47 -53.01 -11.49
N GLU A 137 13.24 -52.98 -12.02
CA GLU A 137 12.34 -54.15 -12.07
C GLU A 137 13.00 -55.34 -12.82
N ALA A 138 13.71 -55.06 -13.92
CA ALA A 138 14.43 -56.09 -14.67
C ALA A 138 15.62 -56.70 -13.89
N LEU A 139 16.29 -55.89 -13.06
CA LEU A 139 17.36 -56.35 -12.17
C LEU A 139 16.81 -57.14 -11.00
N GLU A 140 15.72 -56.69 -10.37
CA GLU A 140 15.00 -57.43 -9.32
C GLU A 140 14.57 -58.81 -9.83
N GLY A 141 13.97 -58.89 -11.03
CA GLY A 141 13.61 -60.18 -11.63
C GLY A 141 14.80 -61.06 -12.02
N LYS A 142 16.00 -60.51 -12.24
CA LYS A 142 17.24 -61.31 -12.38
C LYS A 142 17.72 -61.82 -11.02
N LEU A 143 17.66 -60.99 -9.99
CA LEU A 143 18.05 -61.33 -8.62
C LEU A 143 17.15 -62.44 -8.05
N GLU A 144 15.84 -62.35 -8.24
CA GLU A 144 14.88 -63.39 -7.85
C GLU A 144 15.15 -64.73 -8.55
N ARG A 145 15.51 -64.71 -9.83
CA ARG A 145 15.88 -65.93 -10.57
C ARG A 145 17.19 -66.56 -10.05
N MET A 146 18.15 -65.75 -9.60
CA MET A 146 19.38 -66.26 -8.98
C MET A 146 19.12 -66.81 -7.57
N LEU A 147 18.24 -66.19 -6.80
CA LEU A 147 17.83 -66.66 -5.46
C LEU A 147 16.93 -67.92 -5.53
N GLY A 148 16.06 -68.00 -6.53
CA GLY A 148 15.15 -69.14 -6.76
C GLY A 148 15.84 -70.42 -7.24
N ARG A 149 17.10 -70.35 -7.70
CA ARG A 149 17.89 -71.54 -8.11
C ARG A 149 18.46 -72.34 -6.93
N LYS A 150 18.15 -71.94 -5.68
CA LYS A 150 18.72 -72.51 -4.45
C LYS A 150 17.79 -73.43 -3.64
N THR A 151 16.72 -73.96 -4.22
CA THR A 151 15.79 -74.90 -3.54
C THR A 151 15.83 -76.34 -4.09
N GLY A 152 16.94 -76.75 -4.72
CA GLY A 152 17.06 -78.08 -5.33
C GLY A 152 18.46 -78.70 -5.25
N VAL A 153 19.22 -78.46 -4.18
CA VAL A 153 20.49 -79.18 -3.94
C VAL A 153 20.41 -79.84 -2.57
N ASN A 154 20.24 -81.16 -2.61
CA ASN A 154 20.39 -82.05 -1.46
C ASN A 154 21.75 -81.81 -0.78
N GLU A 155 21.73 -81.93 0.55
CA GLU A 155 22.88 -81.89 1.43
C GLU A 155 23.97 -82.87 0.98
N SER A 156 25.07 -82.31 0.45
CA SER A 156 26.38 -82.94 0.50
C SER A 156 27.42 -81.82 0.70
N GLY A 157 28.07 -81.83 1.87
CA GLY A 157 28.97 -80.77 2.30
C GLY A 157 30.28 -80.73 1.51
N ASP A 158 30.46 -79.66 0.73
CA ASP A 158 31.78 -79.19 0.30
C ASP A 158 31.93 -77.69 0.66
N PRO A 159 32.77 -77.34 1.66
CA PRO A 159 32.99 -75.96 2.08
C PRO A 159 33.57 -75.04 1.00
N SER A 160 34.19 -75.58 -0.05
CA SER A 160 34.81 -74.81 -1.13
C SER A 160 33.77 -74.16 -2.05
N LEU A 161 32.66 -74.85 -2.32
CA LEU A 161 31.58 -74.39 -3.20
C LEU A 161 30.78 -73.24 -2.59
N HIS A 162 30.56 -73.28 -1.26
CA HIS A 162 29.90 -72.21 -0.53
C HIS A 162 30.74 -70.93 -0.46
N ARG A 163 32.07 -71.06 -0.35
CA ARG A 163 32.99 -69.91 -0.35
C ARG A 163 33.05 -69.23 -1.72
N ALA A 164 33.14 -70.01 -2.79
CA ALA A 164 33.09 -69.50 -4.16
C ALA A 164 31.75 -68.82 -4.48
N ALA A 165 30.62 -69.38 -4.01
CA ALA A 165 29.31 -68.75 -4.16
C ALA A 165 29.19 -67.45 -3.36
N ALA A 166 29.74 -67.38 -2.14
CA ALA A 166 29.75 -66.17 -1.32
C ALA A 166 30.65 -65.07 -1.92
N GLU A 167 31.81 -65.42 -2.49
CA GLU A 167 32.67 -64.47 -3.20
C GLU A 167 32.02 -63.94 -4.48
N ALA A 168 31.32 -64.80 -5.25
CA ALA A 168 30.54 -64.37 -6.41
C ALA A 168 29.40 -63.41 -6.03
N HIS A 169 28.70 -63.68 -4.92
CA HIS A 169 27.69 -62.75 -4.39
C HIS A 169 28.29 -61.43 -3.91
N ARG A 170 29.49 -61.44 -3.32
CA ARG A 170 30.17 -60.22 -2.86
C ARG A 170 30.62 -59.34 -4.03
N LEU A 171 31.21 -59.94 -5.06
CA LEU A 171 31.62 -59.22 -6.29
C LEU A 171 30.41 -58.58 -7.00
N SER A 172 29.27 -59.27 -7.05
CA SER A 172 28.05 -58.74 -7.65
C SER A 172 27.41 -57.62 -6.80
N ALA A 173 27.57 -57.64 -5.48
CA ALA A 173 27.12 -56.58 -4.59
C ALA A 173 27.99 -55.31 -4.73
N ASP A 174 29.30 -55.47 -4.89
CA ASP A 174 30.23 -54.35 -5.13
C ASP A 174 29.94 -53.68 -6.49
N GLU A 175 29.60 -54.46 -7.52
CA GLU A 175 29.20 -53.94 -8.84
C GLU A 175 27.87 -53.16 -8.79
N LEU A 176 26.90 -53.62 -7.99
CA LEU A 176 25.63 -52.90 -7.78
C LEU A 176 25.82 -51.62 -6.97
N LEU A 177 26.72 -51.62 -5.98
CA LEU A 177 27.05 -50.42 -5.21
C LEU A 177 27.71 -49.35 -6.10
N ALA A 178 28.63 -49.74 -6.97
CA ALA A 178 29.24 -48.82 -7.94
C ALA A 178 28.21 -48.20 -8.89
N LEU A 179 27.23 -48.99 -9.35
CA LEU A 179 26.15 -48.49 -10.20
C LEU A 179 25.24 -47.48 -9.46
N VAL A 180 24.94 -47.73 -8.18
CA VAL A 180 24.14 -46.82 -7.35
C VAL A 180 24.89 -45.52 -7.06
N GLU A 181 26.20 -45.58 -6.82
CA GLU A 181 27.03 -44.39 -6.64
C GLU A 181 27.13 -43.53 -7.90
N GLU A 182 27.28 -44.15 -9.07
CA GLU A 182 27.26 -43.46 -10.37
C GLU A 182 25.92 -42.74 -10.61
N GLN A 183 24.81 -43.39 -10.24
CA GLN A 183 23.50 -42.75 -10.32
C GLN A 183 23.29 -41.63 -9.31
N GLN A 184 23.83 -41.76 -8.10
CA GLN A 184 23.77 -40.70 -7.11
C GLN A 184 24.53 -39.45 -7.59
N GLN A 185 25.62 -39.61 -8.34
CA GLN A 185 26.31 -38.51 -9.01
C GLN A 185 25.45 -37.84 -10.09
N GLN A 186 24.80 -38.61 -10.96
CA GLN A 186 23.92 -38.03 -12.00
C GLN A 186 22.75 -37.22 -11.41
N ILE A 187 22.15 -37.69 -10.30
CA ILE A 187 21.09 -36.96 -9.59
C ILE A 187 21.62 -35.64 -9.01
N ASN A 188 22.84 -35.65 -8.46
CA ASN A 188 23.45 -34.46 -7.89
C ASN A 188 23.74 -33.42 -8.97
N GLU A 189 24.27 -33.81 -10.14
CA GLU A 189 24.49 -32.91 -11.27
C GLU A 189 23.19 -32.28 -11.79
N GLN A 190 22.12 -33.08 -11.91
CA GLN A 190 20.81 -32.59 -12.31
C GLN A 190 20.22 -31.61 -11.27
N SER A 191 20.42 -31.88 -9.98
CA SER A 191 19.99 -30.99 -8.89
C SER A 191 20.69 -29.63 -8.96
N GLU A 192 21.99 -29.59 -9.26
CA GLU A 192 22.73 -28.34 -9.44
C GLU A 192 22.25 -27.52 -10.64
N GLN A 193 21.92 -28.17 -11.76
CA GLN A 193 21.37 -27.49 -12.93
C GLN A 193 19.99 -26.87 -12.64
N ILE A 194 19.14 -27.57 -11.90
CA ILE A 194 17.83 -27.06 -11.47
C ILE A 194 18.02 -25.86 -10.53
N GLN A 195 18.95 -25.94 -9.57
CA GLN A 195 19.26 -24.82 -8.68
C GLN A 195 19.81 -23.60 -9.44
N HIS A 196 20.62 -23.81 -10.48
CA HIS A 196 21.11 -22.73 -11.32
C HIS A 196 20.00 -22.06 -12.12
N LEU A 197 19.05 -22.81 -12.69
CA LEU A 197 17.87 -22.27 -13.37
C LEU A 197 16.94 -21.51 -12.40
N LEU A 198 16.69 -22.06 -11.21
CA LEU A 198 15.94 -21.38 -10.15
C LEU A 198 16.66 -20.10 -9.69
N GLY A 199 17.98 -20.13 -9.59
CA GLY A 199 18.80 -18.96 -9.29
C GLY A 199 18.72 -17.87 -10.36
N LYS A 200 18.58 -18.22 -11.65
CA LYS A 200 18.33 -17.25 -12.73
C LYS A 200 16.97 -16.57 -12.60
N VAL A 201 15.95 -17.29 -12.13
CA VAL A 201 14.60 -16.75 -11.87
C VAL A 201 14.63 -15.83 -10.63
N LEU A 202 15.19 -16.30 -9.52
CA LEU A 202 15.28 -15.54 -8.25
C LEU A 202 16.15 -14.28 -8.36
N ASN A 203 17.28 -14.33 -9.09
CA ASN A 203 18.13 -13.16 -9.32
C ASN A 203 17.44 -12.11 -10.21
N ARG A 204 16.42 -12.48 -11.00
CA ARG A 204 15.65 -11.55 -11.82
C ARG A 204 14.60 -10.80 -11.00
N GLU A 205 13.90 -11.50 -10.10
CA GLU A 205 13.00 -10.88 -9.11
C GLU A 205 13.77 -9.89 -8.22
N ALA A 206 14.98 -10.25 -7.77
CA ALA A 206 15.83 -9.34 -7.00
C ALA A 206 16.27 -8.07 -7.79
N ARG A 207 16.49 -8.17 -9.11
CA ARG A 207 16.86 -7.02 -9.97
C ARG A 207 15.69 -6.07 -10.23
N GLU A 208 14.46 -6.57 -10.26
CA GLU A 208 13.22 -5.78 -10.31
C GLU A 208 13.00 -5.00 -9.01
N HIS A 209 13.13 -5.67 -7.85
CA HIS A 209 12.97 -5.03 -6.53
C HIS A 209 14.03 -3.95 -6.25
N VAL A 210 15.27 -4.12 -6.71
CA VAL A 210 16.34 -3.09 -6.56
C VAL A 210 16.11 -1.88 -7.48
N LYS A 211 15.56 -2.07 -8.69
CA LYS A 211 15.22 -0.95 -9.60
C LYS A 211 14.01 -0.15 -9.11
N LEU A 212 12.99 -0.81 -8.54
CA LEU A 212 11.86 -0.15 -7.89
C LEU A 212 12.33 0.70 -6.69
N ARG A 213 13.25 0.17 -5.88
CA ARG A 213 13.82 0.83 -4.70
C ARG A 213 14.71 2.03 -5.03
N LYS A 214 15.37 2.04 -6.20
CA LYS A 214 16.16 3.20 -6.68
C LYS A 214 15.28 4.33 -7.25
N LYS A 215 14.12 4.03 -7.84
CA LYS A 215 13.18 5.05 -8.35
C LYS A 215 12.40 5.77 -7.24
N LEU A 216 12.14 5.11 -6.12
CA LEU A 216 11.45 5.71 -4.95
C LEU A 216 12.34 6.66 -4.11
N LYS A 217 13.65 6.71 -4.34
CA LYS A 217 14.58 7.63 -3.66
C LYS A 217 14.90 8.91 -4.46
N GLY A 218 14.30 9.10 -5.64
CA GLY A 218 14.66 10.18 -6.58
C GLY A 218 13.80 11.44 -6.55
N ASN A 219 12.57 11.40 -6.05
CA ASN A 219 11.67 12.56 -6.13
C ASN A 219 11.17 12.96 -4.74
N ASN A 220 11.94 13.80 -4.06
CA ASN A 220 11.45 14.59 -2.94
C ASN A 220 12.17 15.95 -2.94
N SER A 221 11.66 16.86 -3.75
CA SER A 221 11.95 18.29 -3.61
C SER A 221 11.03 19.11 -4.52
N SER A 222 9.87 19.49 -4.00
CA SER A 222 9.25 20.79 -4.27
C SER A 222 8.01 20.90 -3.41
N ALA A 223 8.20 21.52 -2.25
CA ALA A 223 7.13 22.13 -1.49
C ALA A 223 6.53 23.24 -2.35
N ASP A 224 5.19 23.32 -2.39
CA ASP A 224 4.53 24.55 -2.75
C ASP A 224 3.43 24.87 -1.75
N GLN A 225 3.49 26.10 -1.26
CA GLN A 225 2.65 26.67 -0.23
C GLN A 225 1.39 27.24 -0.90
N GLN A 226 0.20 26.80 -0.48
CA GLN A 226 -1.03 27.55 -0.77
C GLN A 226 -1.95 27.66 0.46
N ASN A 227 -2.02 28.91 0.91
CA ASN A 227 -3.04 29.69 1.64
C ASN A 227 -3.79 29.16 2.89
N PRO A 228 -3.79 29.93 4.00
CA PRO A 228 -4.44 29.60 5.26
C PRO A 228 -5.88 30.12 5.32
N ARG A 229 -6.87 29.33 4.90
CA ARG A 229 -8.30 29.58 5.20
C ARG A 229 -9.12 28.31 5.00
N GLU A 230 -8.85 27.35 5.88
CA GLU A 230 -9.70 26.23 6.35
C GLU A 230 -8.75 25.09 6.75
N ALA A 231 -8.34 25.05 8.02
CA ALA A 231 -7.73 23.86 8.58
C ALA A 231 -8.80 22.76 8.66
N ALA A 232 -9.07 22.09 7.53
CA ALA A 232 -9.84 20.87 7.49
C ALA A 232 -9.20 19.91 8.50
N ARG A 233 -9.92 19.63 9.60
CA ARG A 233 -9.43 18.70 10.62
C ARG A 233 -9.11 17.38 9.93
N ALA A 234 -7.83 17.01 9.91
CA ALA A 234 -7.42 15.71 9.42
C ALA A 234 -8.08 14.62 10.26
N ASP A 235 -8.64 13.60 9.59
CA ASP A 235 -9.36 12.52 10.25
C ASP A 235 -8.40 11.68 11.09
N SER A 236 -8.69 11.46 12.38
CA SER A 236 -7.77 10.76 13.27
C SER A 236 -7.65 9.25 13.02
N ASP A 237 -8.67 8.68 12.39
CA ASP A 237 -8.85 7.24 12.19
C ASP A 237 -9.96 6.99 11.15
N CYS A 238 -10.10 5.74 10.72
CA CYS A 238 -11.12 5.34 9.76
C CYS A 238 -12.56 5.53 10.25
N GLN A 239 -12.78 5.60 11.57
CA GLN A 239 -14.12 5.82 12.12
C GLN A 239 -14.56 7.28 11.95
N GLN A 240 -13.64 8.24 11.98
CA GLN A 240 -13.94 9.64 11.62
C GLN A 240 -14.27 9.79 10.13
N ILE A 241 -13.50 9.14 9.27
CA ILE A 241 -13.77 9.08 7.82
C ILE A 241 -15.17 8.50 7.58
N PHE A 242 -15.52 7.41 8.26
CA PHE A 242 -16.86 6.84 8.23
C PHE A 242 -17.93 7.83 8.72
N ARG A 243 -17.69 8.57 9.81
CA ARG A 243 -18.64 9.58 10.32
C ARG A 243 -18.87 10.74 9.36
N ARG A 244 -17.91 11.06 8.48
CA ARG A 244 -18.08 12.05 7.40
C ARG A 244 -19.01 11.56 6.28
N GLY A 245 -19.37 10.29 6.26
CA GLY A 245 -20.26 9.71 5.26
C GLY A 245 -19.56 8.82 4.23
N GLU A 246 -18.25 8.62 4.35
CA GLU A 246 -17.54 7.67 3.49
C GLU A 246 -17.95 6.23 3.84
N ARG A 247 -18.18 5.42 2.80
CA ARG A 247 -18.69 4.05 2.93
C ARG A 247 -17.86 3.04 2.14
N THR A 248 -16.92 3.51 1.31
CA THR A 248 -16.10 2.66 0.46
C THR A 248 -14.86 2.20 1.23
N SER A 249 -14.60 0.88 1.26
CA SER A 249 -13.34 0.38 1.82
C SER A 249 -12.18 0.70 0.88
N GLY A 250 -11.03 1.09 1.43
CA GLY A 250 -9.89 1.52 0.61
C GLY A 250 -8.78 2.15 1.42
N ILE A 251 -7.79 2.70 0.73
CA ILE A 251 -6.64 3.36 1.37
C ILE A 251 -6.98 4.83 1.59
N TYR A 252 -6.87 5.28 2.84
CA TYR A 252 -7.10 6.66 3.24
C TYR A 252 -5.91 7.22 4.00
N SER A 253 -5.78 8.54 3.99
CA SER A 253 -4.83 9.25 4.85
C SER A 253 -5.52 9.59 6.17
N ILE A 254 -4.90 9.22 7.29
CA ILE A 254 -5.33 9.58 8.64
C ILE A 254 -4.22 10.34 9.36
N GLN A 255 -4.59 11.14 10.35
CA GLN A 255 -3.65 11.85 11.20
C GLN A 255 -4.10 11.76 12.67
N PRO A 256 -3.72 10.67 13.37
CA PRO A 256 -3.85 10.59 14.82
C PRO A 256 -3.25 11.81 15.54
N LYS A 257 -3.81 12.14 16.71
CA LYS A 257 -3.33 13.29 17.50
C LYS A 257 -1.84 13.16 17.83
N GLY A 258 -1.07 14.16 17.41
CA GLY A 258 0.37 14.24 17.68
C GLY A 258 1.22 13.27 16.84
N SER A 259 0.69 12.76 15.73
CA SER A 259 1.45 12.06 14.70
C SER A 259 1.53 12.88 13.41
N GLN A 260 2.48 12.53 12.53
CA GLN A 260 2.41 12.94 11.14
C GLN A 260 1.28 12.17 10.42
N PRO A 261 0.69 12.72 9.33
CA PRO A 261 -0.27 11.98 8.52
C PRO A 261 0.37 10.72 7.93
N PHE A 262 -0.39 9.62 7.90
CA PHE A 262 0.02 8.39 7.24
C PHE A 262 -1.18 7.69 6.59
N LYS A 263 -0.89 6.78 5.65
CA LYS A 263 -1.91 6.01 4.95
C LYS A 263 -2.20 4.69 5.65
N THR A 264 -3.46 4.29 5.64
CA THR A 264 -3.92 2.99 6.16
C THR A 264 -5.09 2.48 5.32
N TYR A 265 -5.36 1.18 5.39
CA TYR A 265 -6.55 0.60 4.80
C TYR A 265 -7.73 0.72 5.76
N CYS A 266 -8.77 1.45 5.36
CA CYS A 266 -10.02 1.53 6.08
C CYS A 266 -11.00 0.48 5.58
N GLN A 267 -11.38 -0.44 6.46
CA GLN A 267 -12.46 -1.38 6.20
C GLN A 267 -13.77 -0.75 6.67
N MET A 268 -14.56 -0.28 5.71
CA MET A 268 -15.88 0.28 5.97
C MET A 268 -16.90 -0.85 6.05
N THR A 269 -17.64 -0.89 7.15
CA THR A 269 -18.76 -1.80 7.38
C THR A 269 -20.05 -0.99 7.44
N PRO A 270 -21.25 -1.60 7.39
CA PRO A 270 -22.51 -0.85 7.51
C PRO A 270 -22.60 0.03 8.77
N GLU A 271 -21.89 -0.35 9.84
CA GLU A 271 -22.00 0.28 11.15
C GLU A 271 -20.76 1.12 11.55
N SER A 272 -19.59 0.84 10.99
CA SER A 272 -18.33 1.42 11.47
C SER A 272 -17.19 1.42 10.44
N GLY A 273 -16.22 2.30 10.65
CA GLY A 273 -14.97 2.35 9.89
C GLY A 273 -13.82 1.79 10.71
N TRP A 274 -13.29 0.63 10.30
CA TRP A 274 -12.19 -0.05 10.97
C TRP A 274 -10.86 0.35 10.38
N THR A 275 -9.89 0.65 11.24
CA THR A 275 -8.51 0.93 10.84
C THR A 275 -7.71 -0.38 10.87
N MET A 276 -7.23 -0.81 9.70
CA MET A 276 -6.50 -2.07 9.58
C MET A 276 -5.04 -1.90 10.06
N ILE A 277 -4.61 -2.77 10.97
CA ILE A 277 -3.26 -2.80 11.55
C ILE A 277 -2.42 -3.89 10.88
N GLN A 278 -3.02 -5.05 10.61
CA GLN A 278 -2.36 -6.18 9.96
C GLN A 278 -3.34 -6.91 9.05
N ARG A 279 -2.84 -7.35 7.91
CA ARG A 279 -3.58 -8.19 6.96
C ARG A 279 -2.68 -9.28 6.39
N ARG A 280 -3.13 -10.54 6.50
CA ARG A 280 -2.55 -11.73 5.85
C ARG A 280 -3.62 -12.40 5.00
N ILE A 281 -3.31 -12.77 3.76
CA ILE A 281 -4.24 -13.33 2.78
C ILE A 281 -3.62 -14.37 1.83
N ASP A 282 -2.32 -14.27 1.51
CA ASP A 282 -1.71 -15.05 0.41
C ASP A 282 -0.21 -15.36 0.58
N GLY A 283 0.48 -14.74 1.54
CA GLY A 283 1.91 -14.90 1.76
C GLY A 283 2.80 -14.10 0.80
N SER A 284 2.25 -13.07 0.16
CA SER A 284 3.01 -12.14 -0.71
C SER A 284 4.08 -11.34 0.03
N GLU A 285 3.93 -11.16 1.35
CA GLU A 285 4.89 -10.44 2.19
C GLU A 285 5.56 -11.36 3.22
N ASP A 286 6.86 -11.14 3.42
CA ASP A 286 7.62 -11.76 4.50
C ASP A 286 7.43 -10.99 5.81
N PHE A 287 7.00 -11.69 6.84
CA PHE A 287 6.79 -11.14 8.19
C PHE A 287 7.95 -11.48 9.14
N ASP A 288 8.94 -12.30 8.75
CA ASP A 288 10.12 -12.56 9.58
C ASP A 288 11.13 -11.40 9.49
N ARG A 289 10.73 -10.24 10.04
CA ARG A 289 11.42 -8.95 9.90
C ARG A 289 12.06 -8.48 11.22
N PRO A 290 13.13 -7.67 11.15
CA PRO A 290 13.76 -7.07 12.34
C PRO A 290 12.86 -6.01 13.00
N TRP A 291 13.25 -5.58 14.21
CA TRP A 291 12.53 -4.62 15.04
C TRP A 291 12.16 -3.33 14.30
N LEU A 292 13.12 -2.78 13.55
CA LEU A 292 12.93 -1.50 12.86
C LEU A 292 11.79 -1.55 11.84
N ASP A 293 11.68 -2.65 11.10
CA ASP A 293 10.62 -2.85 10.10
C ASP A 293 9.27 -2.97 10.81
N TYR A 294 9.19 -3.71 11.92
CA TYR A 294 7.98 -3.79 12.73
C TYR A 294 7.59 -2.45 13.37
N LYS A 295 8.56 -1.62 13.71
CA LYS A 295 8.34 -0.27 14.24
C LYS A 295 7.71 0.64 13.18
N THR A 296 8.29 0.69 11.98
CA THR A 296 7.89 1.64 10.92
C THR A 296 6.74 1.13 10.04
N GLY A 297 6.54 -0.19 9.98
CA GLY A 297 5.59 -0.83 9.07
C GLY A 297 6.23 -1.31 7.76
N PHE A 298 5.58 -2.27 7.11
CA PHE A 298 6.01 -2.90 5.87
C PHE A 298 4.83 -3.53 5.10
N GLY A 299 5.05 -3.86 3.83
CA GLY A 299 4.07 -4.49 2.94
C GLY A 299 3.27 -3.51 2.09
N ASP A 300 2.20 -4.01 1.48
CA ASP A 300 1.29 -3.24 0.62
C ASP A 300 -0.08 -3.10 1.29
N LEU A 301 -0.54 -1.86 1.49
CA LEU A 301 -1.86 -1.56 2.04
C LEU A 301 -3.01 -2.14 1.20
N SER A 302 -2.77 -2.47 -0.07
CA SER A 302 -3.73 -3.15 -0.96
C SER A 302 -3.70 -4.68 -0.82
N GLY A 303 -2.64 -5.24 -0.23
CA GLY A 303 -2.37 -6.67 -0.09
C GLY A 303 -2.10 -7.08 1.36
N GLU A 304 -0.98 -7.76 1.61
CA GLU A 304 -0.49 -8.05 2.96
C GLU A 304 0.35 -6.91 3.51
N PHE A 305 0.16 -6.56 4.78
CA PHE A 305 0.97 -5.53 5.43
C PHE A 305 0.92 -5.59 6.95
N TRP A 306 1.89 -4.90 7.54
CA TRP A 306 1.92 -4.49 8.94
C TRP A 306 2.02 -2.96 9.00
N LEU A 307 1.07 -2.30 9.67
CA LEU A 307 0.98 -0.84 9.68
C LEU A 307 2.18 -0.15 10.36
N GLY A 308 2.86 -0.86 11.26
CA GLY A 308 3.93 -0.33 12.11
C GLY A 308 3.47 -0.14 13.55
N LEU A 309 4.30 -0.55 14.51
CA LEU A 309 4.04 -0.40 15.94
C LEU A 309 3.88 1.06 16.35
N GLU A 310 4.66 1.95 15.74
CA GLU A 310 4.56 3.38 16.04
C GLU A 310 3.20 3.92 15.59
N ASN A 311 2.79 3.67 14.35
CA ASN A 311 1.48 4.09 13.84
C ASN A 311 0.33 3.46 14.66
N PHE A 312 0.47 2.19 15.05
CA PHE A 312 -0.52 1.52 15.89
C PHE A 312 -0.62 2.17 17.28
N TYR A 313 0.51 2.48 17.92
CA TYR A 313 0.55 3.21 19.19
C TYR A 313 -0.08 4.60 19.08
N GLN A 314 0.23 5.34 18.00
CA GLN A 314 -0.34 6.66 17.74
C GLN A 314 -1.87 6.62 17.62
N ILE A 315 -2.44 5.56 17.03
CA ILE A 315 -3.90 5.37 16.99
C ILE A 315 -4.44 5.04 18.39
N ALA A 316 -3.82 4.05 19.07
CA ALA A 316 -4.31 3.52 20.34
C ALA A 316 -4.25 4.53 21.49
N ARG A 317 -3.27 5.44 21.50
CA ARG A 317 -3.11 6.44 22.57
C ARG A 317 -4.19 7.53 22.58
N GLN A 318 -4.99 7.64 21.52
CA GLN A 318 -5.99 8.71 21.38
C GLN A 318 -7.20 8.54 22.31
N GLY A 319 -7.44 7.33 22.82
CA GLY A 319 -8.59 7.03 23.67
C GLY A 319 -8.80 5.54 23.87
N LYS A 320 -10.03 5.15 24.17
CA LYS A 320 -10.41 3.73 24.28
C LYS A 320 -10.68 3.16 22.89
N TYR A 321 -9.95 2.12 22.52
CA TYR A 321 -10.13 1.39 21.26
C TYR A 321 -10.47 -0.07 21.53
N LEU A 322 -11.15 -0.68 20.56
CA LEU A 322 -11.38 -2.11 20.47
C LEU A 322 -10.45 -2.71 19.42
N LEU A 323 -9.85 -3.85 19.74
CA LEU A 323 -9.05 -4.66 18.83
C LEU A 323 -9.89 -5.84 18.36
N GLN A 324 -10.14 -5.93 17.06
CA GLN A 324 -10.78 -7.09 16.45
C GLN A 324 -9.73 -7.94 15.75
N ILE A 325 -9.76 -9.25 16.04
CA ILE A 325 -9.01 -10.28 15.35
C ILE A 325 -10.00 -11.14 14.60
N LYS A 326 -9.83 -11.26 13.28
CA LYS A 326 -10.64 -12.14 12.43
C LYS A 326 -9.75 -13.14 11.72
N LEU A 327 -10.09 -14.42 11.82
CA LEU A 327 -9.35 -15.53 11.24
C LEU A 327 -10.20 -16.26 10.20
N GLN A 328 -9.54 -16.78 9.16
CA GLN A 328 -10.14 -17.68 8.18
C GLN A 328 -9.28 -18.93 8.01
N ASP A 329 -9.93 -20.10 8.06
CA ASP A 329 -9.28 -21.38 7.84
C ASP A 329 -9.27 -21.77 6.33
N TRP A 330 -8.53 -22.82 5.97
CA TRP A 330 -8.42 -23.28 4.58
C TRP A 330 -9.73 -23.87 4.01
N LYS A 331 -10.73 -24.11 4.85
CA LYS A 331 -12.08 -24.51 4.45
C LYS A 331 -13.03 -23.29 4.36
N ASN A 332 -12.47 -22.08 4.41
CA ASN A 332 -13.19 -20.80 4.41
C ASN A 332 -14.13 -20.60 5.62
N ASN A 333 -13.95 -21.34 6.72
CA ASN A 333 -14.63 -20.99 7.97
C ASN A 333 -13.99 -19.74 8.55
N THR A 334 -14.81 -18.80 9.01
CA THR A 334 -14.34 -17.58 9.65
C THR A 334 -14.78 -17.52 11.10
N SER A 335 -13.92 -16.98 11.96
CA SER A 335 -14.23 -16.72 13.37
C SER A 335 -13.49 -15.47 13.83
N TRP A 336 -14.03 -14.76 14.81
CA TRP A 336 -13.50 -13.47 15.24
C TRP A 336 -13.68 -13.23 16.74
N ILE A 337 -12.87 -12.31 17.28
CA ILE A 337 -12.93 -11.86 18.68
C ILE A 337 -12.59 -10.38 18.79
N GLU A 338 -13.29 -9.69 19.69
CA GLU A 338 -13.02 -8.30 20.07
C GLU A 338 -12.54 -8.19 21.51
N TYR A 339 -11.45 -7.44 21.71
CA TYR A 339 -10.91 -7.12 23.02
C TYR A 339 -10.88 -5.61 23.26
N THR A 340 -11.04 -5.23 24.53
CA THR A 340 -10.43 -3.98 25.00
C THR A 340 -8.92 -4.17 25.10
N PHE A 341 -8.14 -3.14 24.80
CA PHE A 341 -6.69 -3.23 24.90
C PHE A 341 -6.05 -1.90 25.27
N ARG A 342 -4.79 -1.97 25.71
CA ARG A 342 -3.88 -0.82 25.77
C ARG A 342 -2.54 -1.21 25.14
N LEU A 343 -1.95 -0.25 24.45
CA LEU A 343 -0.63 -0.39 23.84
C LEU A 343 0.28 0.71 24.37
N SER A 344 1.42 0.31 24.94
CA SER A 344 2.43 1.25 25.43
C SER A 344 3.32 1.78 24.29
N GLY A 345 4.06 2.85 24.56
CA GLY A 345 5.04 3.39 23.61
C GLY A 345 6.32 2.56 23.52
N GLU A 346 7.27 3.03 22.71
CA GLU A 346 8.55 2.35 22.47
C GLU A 346 9.40 2.20 23.74
N ASP A 347 9.34 3.17 24.66
CA ASP A 347 10.08 3.13 25.93
C ASP A 347 9.74 1.89 26.77
N ASN A 348 8.52 1.37 26.59
CA ASN A 348 8.03 0.14 27.22
C ASN A 348 7.91 -1.01 26.21
N GLY A 349 8.71 -1.00 25.13
CA GLY A 349 8.78 -2.08 24.14
C GLY A 349 7.46 -2.36 23.40
N TYR A 350 6.59 -1.37 23.24
CA TYR A 350 5.25 -1.54 22.68
C TYR A 350 4.43 -2.63 23.39
N THR A 351 4.49 -2.65 24.72
CA THR A 351 3.76 -3.61 25.57
C THR A 351 2.26 -3.60 25.31
N LEU A 352 1.71 -4.77 24.99
CA LEU A 352 0.28 -4.99 24.80
C LEU A 352 -0.35 -5.53 26.09
N GLN A 353 -1.43 -4.87 26.49
CA GLN A 353 -2.30 -5.28 27.58
C GLN A 353 -3.65 -5.65 26.99
N ILE A 354 -3.97 -6.95 26.93
CA ILE A 354 -5.30 -7.41 26.56
C ILE A 354 -6.21 -7.32 27.79
N GLY A 355 -7.33 -6.61 27.62
CA GLY A 355 -8.38 -6.46 28.61
C GLY A 355 -9.47 -7.52 28.46
N GLN A 356 -10.69 -7.18 28.87
CA GLN A 356 -11.84 -8.09 28.77
C GLN A 356 -12.21 -8.33 27.30
N MET A 357 -12.55 -9.58 26.98
CA MET A 357 -13.24 -9.96 25.75
C MET A 357 -14.62 -9.32 25.72
N VAL A 358 -14.92 -8.58 24.65
CA VAL A 358 -16.19 -7.87 24.49
C VAL A 358 -17.21 -8.77 23.80
N THR A 359 -16.85 -9.36 22.67
CA THR A 359 -17.73 -10.22 21.86
C THR A 359 -16.90 -11.04 20.86
N GLY A 360 -17.51 -12.02 20.23
CA GLY A 360 -16.89 -12.90 19.24
C GLY A 360 -17.10 -14.39 19.52
N ASP A 361 -16.96 -15.20 18.48
CA ASP A 361 -17.08 -16.65 18.53
C ASP A 361 -15.73 -17.37 18.58
N LEU A 362 -14.61 -16.65 18.41
CA LEU A 362 -13.27 -17.19 18.46
C LEU A 362 -12.81 -17.35 19.92
N PRO A 363 -12.44 -18.56 20.38
CA PRO A 363 -11.90 -18.74 21.72
C PRO A 363 -10.61 -17.95 21.94
N SER A 364 -10.49 -17.25 23.06
CA SER A 364 -9.36 -16.35 23.34
C SER A 364 -8.03 -17.08 23.51
N ALA A 365 -7.05 -16.84 22.63
CA ALA A 365 -5.66 -17.33 22.75
C ALA A 365 -4.70 -16.29 23.37
N MET A 366 -5.19 -15.09 23.68
CA MET A 366 -4.39 -13.99 24.22
C MET A 366 -4.73 -13.65 25.67
N SER A 367 -5.49 -14.50 26.37
CA SER A 367 -5.93 -14.27 27.76
C SER A 367 -4.75 -14.19 28.75
N GLU A 368 -3.66 -14.89 28.46
CA GLU A 368 -2.42 -14.89 29.26
C GLU A 368 -1.46 -13.76 28.84
N CYS A 369 -1.77 -13.03 27.76
CA CYS A 369 -0.99 -11.91 27.26
C CYS A 369 -1.35 -10.64 28.05
N LYS A 370 -0.95 -10.62 29.31
CA LYS A 370 -1.00 -9.43 30.17
C LYS A 370 0.40 -8.86 30.28
N ASP A 371 0.55 -7.58 29.92
CA ASP A 371 1.81 -6.85 30.07
C ASP A 371 2.98 -7.48 29.30
N VAL A 372 2.74 -7.94 28.07
CA VAL A 372 3.77 -8.57 27.25
C VAL A 372 4.35 -7.54 26.27
N PRO A 373 5.67 -7.25 26.31
CA PRO A 373 6.33 -6.42 25.31
C PRO A 373 6.42 -7.13 23.96
N PHE A 374 6.60 -6.36 22.88
CA PHE A 374 6.76 -6.93 21.55
C PHE A 374 8.18 -7.48 21.39
N SER A 375 8.36 -8.60 20.70
CA SER A 375 9.67 -9.19 20.43
C SER A 375 9.83 -9.54 18.96
N THR A 376 11.05 -9.40 18.45
CA THR A 376 11.46 -9.76 17.08
C THR A 376 12.72 -10.60 17.12
N SER A 377 13.15 -11.14 15.97
CA SER A 377 14.31 -12.04 15.89
C SER A 377 15.62 -11.38 16.35
N ASP A 378 15.73 -10.06 16.23
CA ASP A 378 16.87 -9.22 16.62
C ASP A 378 16.68 -8.49 17.96
N ARG A 379 15.48 -8.51 18.55
CA ARG A 379 15.18 -7.87 19.83
C ARG A 379 14.29 -8.76 20.68
N ASP A 380 14.92 -9.43 21.64
CA ASP A 380 14.26 -10.33 22.57
C ASP A 380 13.75 -9.55 23.80
N ASN A 381 12.43 -9.39 23.87
CA ASN A 381 11.76 -8.88 25.07
C ASN A 381 10.77 -9.92 25.63
N ASP A 382 10.79 -11.17 25.15
CA ASP A 382 9.75 -12.13 25.52
C ASP A 382 9.88 -12.58 26.99
N LEU A 383 8.84 -13.24 27.52
CA LEU A 383 8.83 -13.67 28.92
C LEU A 383 9.49 -15.04 29.13
N HIS A 384 10.12 -15.62 28.11
CA HIS A 384 10.80 -16.90 28.19
C HIS A 384 12.27 -16.70 28.58
N SER A 385 12.73 -17.37 29.64
CA SER A 385 14.08 -17.14 30.19
C SER A 385 15.23 -17.69 29.34
N ALA A 386 14.99 -18.73 28.53
CA ALA A 386 16.05 -19.48 27.84
C ALA A 386 16.03 -19.45 26.30
N ILE A 387 14.97 -18.96 25.65
CA ILE A 387 14.84 -18.99 24.19
C ILE A 387 14.20 -17.70 23.69
N ASN A 388 14.69 -17.21 22.54
CA ASN A 388 13.99 -16.17 21.80
C ASN A 388 12.86 -16.81 20.98
N CYS A 389 11.62 -16.51 21.36
CA CYS A 389 10.41 -17.04 20.75
C CYS A 389 10.23 -16.56 19.30
N ALA A 390 10.61 -15.32 18.99
CA ALA A 390 10.54 -14.79 17.63
C ALA A 390 11.47 -15.56 16.68
N GLN A 391 12.69 -15.90 17.10
CA GLN A 391 13.61 -16.73 16.29
C GLN A 391 13.07 -18.16 16.10
N LYS A 392 12.44 -18.73 17.13
CA LYS A 392 11.90 -20.10 17.09
C LYS A 392 10.63 -20.21 16.25
N HIS A 393 9.73 -19.23 16.37
CA HIS A 393 8.39 -19.24 15.79
C HIS A 393 8.21 -18.32 14.57
N SER A 394 9.25 -17.59 14.17
CA SER A 394 9.27 -16.56 13.11
C SER A 394 8.29 -15.41 13.31
N GLY A 395 8.68 -14.24 12.83
CA GLY A 395 7.87 -13.04 12.90
C GLY A 395 7.87 -12.38 14.28
N GLY A 396 7.47 -11.11 14.29
CA GLY A 396 7.35 -10.30 15.48
C GLY A 396 5.98 -10.44 16.14
N TRP A 397 5.95 -10.62 17.45
CA TRP A 397 4.70 -10.75 18.22
C TRP A 397 4.89 -10.40 19.69
N TRP A 398 3.78 -10.28 20.42
CA TRP A 398 3.75 -10.22 21.88
C TRP A 398 3.86 -11.64 22.46
N PHE A 399 5.08 -12.17 22.47
CA PHE A 399 5.38 -13.50 22.97
C PHE A 399 5.49 -13.50 24.50
N SER A 400 4.62 -14.25 25.19
CA SER A 400 4.79 -14.54 26.62
C SER A 400 5.90 -15.60 26.79
N ALA A 401 5.58 -16.81 27.27
CA ALA A 401 6.48 -17.97 27.11
C ALA A 401 6.27 -18.60 25.72
N CYS A 402 6.52 -17.82 24.67
CA CYS A 402 6.13 -18.03 23.26
C CYS A 402 4.62 -18.03 22.97
N GLY A 403 3.79 -18.25 23.99
CA GLY A 403 2.34 -18.03 23.93
C GLY A 403 1.57 -19.01 23.04
N GLU A 404 0.28 -18.70 22.86
CA GLU A 404 -0.69 -19.55 22.15
C GLU A 404 -1.13 -19.00 20.78
N ALA A 405 -0.69 -17.79 20.44
CA ALA A 405 -1.00 -17.10 19.19
C ALA A 405 0.25 -16.49 18.57
N ASN A 406 0.34 -16.54 17.25
CA ASN A 406 1.30 -15.78 16.45
C ASN A 406 0.68 -15.56 15.07
N LEU A 407 0.07 -14.39 14.85
CA LEU A 407 -0.56 -14.07 13.56
C LEU A 407 0.45 -13.58 12.51
N ASN A 408 1.67 -13.29 12.95
CA ASN A 408 2.75 -12.79 12.12
C ASN A 408 3.76 -13.88 11.73
N GLY A 409 3.45 -15.15 12.02
CA GLY A 409 4.27 -16.26 11.58
C GLY A 409 4.32 -16.42 10.06
N LYS A 410 5.16 -17.35 9.62
CA LYS A 410 5.36 -17.71 8.21
C LYS A 410 4.06 -18.19 7.56
N TYR A 411 3.81 -17.69 6.35
CA TYR A 411 2.67 -18.13 5.56
C TYR A 411 2.94 -19.49 4.91
N PHE A 412 2.00 -20.42 5.03
CA PHE A 412 2.13 -21.76 4.46
C PHE A 412 0.95 -22.06 3.54
N SER A 413 1.15 -21.90 2.23
CA SER A 413 0.14 -22.13 1.19
C SER A 413 -0.17 -23.62 0.96
N THR A 414 0.73 -24.51 1.38
CA THR A 414 0.58 -25.97 1.24
C THR A 414 0.70 -26.65 2.60
N ARG A 415 0.20 -27.89 2.72
CA ARG A 415 0.45 -28.70 3.92
C ARG A 415 1.94 -28.99 4.04
N ILE A 416 2.62 -28.32 4.97
CA ILE A 416 4.02 -28.60 5.28
C ILE A 416 4.17 -30.05 5.74
N ALA A 417 5.13 -30.77 5.19
CA ALA A 417 5.39 -32.17 5.53
C ALA A 417 5.94 -32.35 6.97
N ARG A 418 6.79 -31.44 7.46
CA ARG A 418 7.50 -31.59 8.75
C ARG A 418 6.79 -30.86 9.90
N ARG A 419 6.57 -31.58 11.01
CA ARG A 419 5.89 -31.06 12.22
C ARG A 419 6.57 -29.85 12.88
N PRO A 420 7.92 -29.76 12.99
CA PRO A 420 8.59 -28.63 13.63
C PRO A 420 8.31 -27.30 12.91
N ASP A 421 8.34 -27.32 11.58
CA ASP A 421 8.16 -26.11 10.76
C ASP A 421 6.74 -25.55 10.86
N ARG A 422 5.74 -26.38 11.17
CA ARG A 422 4.35 -25.95 11.39
C ARG A 422 4.19 -25.02 12.59
N LYS A 423 5.10 -25.08 13.57
CA LYS A 423 5.09 -24.16 14.72
C LYS A 423 5.52 -22.74 14.35
N LYS A 424 6.05 -22.53 13.15
CA LYS A 424 6.40 -21.20 12.61
C LYS A 424 5.23 -20.54 11.88
N GLY A 425 4.07 -21.19 11.80
CA GLY A 425 2.95 -20.73 10.99
C GLY A 425 2.17 -19.57 11.61
N ILE A 426 1.10 -19.19 10.92
CA ILE A 426 0.09 -18.29 11.45
C ILE A 426 -0.80 -19.07 12.43
N LEU A 427 -0.59 -18.89 13.73
CA LEU A 427 -1.15 -19.77 14.77
C LEU A 427 -2.19 -19.06 15.66
N TRP A 428 -3.24 -19.82 15.99
CA TRP A 428 -4.21 -19.51 17.04
C TRP A 428 -4.65 -20.84 17.68
N LYS A 429 -3.98 -21.20 18.77
CA LYS A 429 -4.02 -22.57 19.32
C LYS A 429 -5.40 -22.98 19.83
N THR A 430 -6.12 -22.06 20.47
CA THR A 430 -7.41 -22.33 21.14
C THR A 430 -8.56 -22.64 20.17
N TRP A 431 -8.46 -22.24 18.90
CA TRP A 431 -9.49 -22.55 17.90
C TRP A 431 -9.20 -23.84 17.12
N LYS A 432 -7.92 -24.09 16.79
CA LYS A 432 -7.50 -25.29 16.06
C LYS A 432 -6.43 -26.05 16.82
N SER A 433 -5.16 -25.88 16.45
CA SER A 433 -4.03 -26.55 17.12
C SER A 433 -2.74 -25.75 16.90
N SER A 434 -1.71 -26.03 17.69
CA SER A 434 -0.37 -25.43 17.55
C SER A 434 0.37 -25.77 16.25
N TYR A 435 -0.23 -26.56 15.36
CA TYR A 435 0.34 -26.99 14.09
C TYR A 435 -0.53 -26.62 12.89
N TYR A 436 -1.61 -25.87 13.10
CA TYR A 436 -2.51 -25.44 12.05
C TYR A 436 -2.23 -23.98 11.69
N SER A 437 -1.77 -23.73 10.45
CA SER A 437 -1.57 -22.38 9.94
C SER A 437 -2.86 -21.87 9.28
N PHE A 438 -3.32 -20.68 9.67
CA PHE A 438 -4.49 -20.04 9.07
C PHE A 438 -4.21 -19.53 7.65
N LYS A 439 -5.29 -19.39 6.87
CA LYS A 439 -5.28 -18.90 5.49
C LYS A 439 -5.28 -17.38 5.44
N SER A 440 -6.07 -16.72 6.28
CA SER A 440 -6.06 -15.26 6.36
C SER A 440 -6.30 -14.77 7.77
N THR A 441 -5.71 -13.62 8.09
CA THR A 441 -5.86 -12.93 9.37
C THR A 441 -6.03 -11.45 9.14
N LEU A 442 -6.95 -10.85 9.89
CA LEU A 442 -7.14 -9.41 9.93
C LEU A 442 -7.03 -8.96 11.38
N LEU A 443 -6.16 -7.98 11.62
CA LEU A 443 -6.07 -7.24 12.88
C LEU A 443 -6.50 -5.81 12.61
N MET A 444 -7.57 -5.37 13.24
CA MET A 444 -8.13 -4.04 13.01
C MET A 444 -8.63 -3.41 14.29
N VAL A 445 -8.66 -2.07 14.33
CA VAL A 445 -9.09 -1.31 15.49
C VAL A 445 -10.13 -0.26 15.15
N ARG A 446 -10.98 0.02 16.14
CA ARG A 446 -11.93 1.14 16.10
C ARG A 446 -12.06 1.78 17.47
N PRO A 447 -12.45 3.06 17.57
CA PRO A 447 -12.80 3.66 18.84
C PRO A 447 -13.93 2.88 19.52
N ALA A 448 -13.80 2.62 20.82
CA ALA A 448 -14.88 2.07 21.62
C ALA A 448 -15.95 3.16 21.74
N THR A 449 -17.16 2.90 21.22
CA THR A 449 -18.32 3.74 21.52
C THR A 449 -18.57 3.65 23.03
N SER A 450 -18.59 4.79 23.72
CA SER A 450 -19.11 4.87 25.07
C SER A 450 -20.55 4.36 25.04
N LEU A 451 -20.78 3.17 25.59
CA LEU A 451 -22.08 2.80 26.10
C LEU A 451 -22.33 3.79 27.25
N ASN A 452 -23.02 4.88 26.93
CA ASN A 452 -23.62 5.75 27.94
C ASN A 452 -24.88 5.07 28.47
#